data_AF-A0A957NHQ0-F1
#
_entry.id   AF-A0A957NHQ0-F1
#
_cell.length_a   1.000
_cell.length_b   1.000
_cell.length_c   1.000
_cell.angle_alpha   90.00
_cell.angle_beta   90.00
_cell.angle_gamma   90.00
#
_symmetry.space_group_name_H-M   'P 1'
#
loop_
_entity.id
_entity.type
_entity.pdbx_description
1 polymer ?
#
loop_
_entity_poly.entity_id
_entity_poly.type
_entity_poly.pdbx_seq_one_letter_code
_entity_poly.pdbx_strand_id
1 'polypeptide(L)'
;MSSLPIATTSHVTEMISAANRLSSAERLFVARWLLDSVLSAEMEEDANWQTLGLSAFAEDWDNEEDAIYDDWRAQYGLPAG
;
A
#
# COMPACT_ATOMS: atom_id res chain seq x y z
N MET A 1 -17.81 26.20 10.27
CA MET A 1 -16.36 26.36 10.02
C MET A 1 -15.65 25.84 11.25
N SER A 2 -15.25 24.57 11.25
CA SER A 2 -14.59 23.95 12.40
C SER A 2 -13.13 24.38 12.45
N SER A 3 -12.79 25.20 13.44
CA SER A 3 -11.41 25.56 13.74
C SER A 3 -10.65 24.31 14.19
N LEU A 4 -9.65 23.89 13.41
CA LEU A 4 -8.70 22.88 13.83
C LEU A 4 -8.00 23.33 15.13
N PRO A 5 -7.75 22.42 16.09
CA PRO A 5 -7.31 22.80 17.42
C PRO A 5 -5.87 23.36 17.39
N ILE A 6 -5.73 24.57 17.94
CA ILE A 6 -4.50 25.38 18.13
C ILE A 6 -3.34 24.61 18.81
N ALA A 7 -3.62 23.45 19.43
CA ALA A 7 -2.62 22.61 20.07
C ALA A 7 -1.60 21.98 19.10
N THR A 8 -2.00 21.68 17.86
CA THR A 8 -1.10 21.05 16.87
C THR A 8 -0.02 22.02 16.37
N THR A 9 -0.34 23.31 16.25
CA THR A 9 0.59 24.33 15.77
C THR A 9 1.73 24.62 16.75
N SER A 10 1.51 24.52 18.06
CA SER A 10 2.56 24.75 19.07
C SER A 10 3.68 23.71 18.96
N HIS A 11 3.32 22.43 18.95
CA HIS A 11 4.29 21.34 18.89
C HIS A 11 5.06 21.33 17.56
N VAL A 12 4.40 21.62 16.44
CA VAL A 12 5.06 21.74 15.13
C VAL A 12 6.08 22.89 15.14
N THR A 13 5.73 24.03 15.76
CA THR A 13 6.63 25.18 15.88
C THR A 13 7.87 24.84 16.70
N GLU A 14 7.71 24.10 17.81
CA GLU A 14 8.83 23.62 18.62
C GLU A 14 9.74 22.68 17.83
N MET A 15 9.18 21.72 17.08
CA MET A 15 9.97 20.82 16.22
C MET A 15 10.75 21.56 15.14
N ILE A 16 10.13 22.56 14.48
CA ILE A 16 10.83 23.40 13.49
C ILE A 16 11.96 24.19 14.16
N SER A 17 11.72 24.72 15.36
CA SER A 17 12.75 25.44 16.10
C SER A 17 13.94 24.53 16.48
N ALA A 18 13.67 23.26 16.83
CA ALA A 18 14.69 22.26 17.10
C ALA A 18 15.45 21.87 15.82
N ALA A 19 14.75 21.67 14.71
CA ALA A 19 15.36 21.37 13.40
C ALA A 19 16.29 22.49 12.92
N ASN A 20 15.96 23.75 13.23
CA ASN A 20 16.81 24.90 12.89
C ASN A 20 18.13 24.96 13.69
N ARG A 21 18.23 24.23 14.81
CA ARG A 21 19.48 24.11 15.59
C ARG A 21 20.43 23.04 15.03
N LEU A 22 19.95 22.20 14.11
CA LEU A 22 20.72 21.14 13.48
C LEU A 22 21.59 21.68 12.34
N SER A 23 22.72 21.03 12.10
CA SER A 23 23.54 21.22 10.90
C SER A 23 22.77 20.80 9.63
N SER A 24 23.27 21.19 8.46
CA SER A 24 22.66 20.82 7.18
C SER A 24 22.62 19.30 6.97
N ALA A 25 23.66 18.58 7.39
CA ALA A 25 23.73 17.12 7.26
C ALA A 25 22.69 16.42 8.14
N GLU A 26 22.53 16.87 9.39
CA GLU A 26 21.54 16.32 10.31
C GLU A 26 20.11 16.62 9.85
N ARG A 27 19.85 17.81 9.31
CA ARG A 27 18.54 18.13 8.71
C ARG A 27 18.21 17.23 7.53
N LEU A 28 19.18 16.97 6.65
CA LEU A 28 18.99 16.06 5.52
C LEU A 28 18.71 14.62 5.98
N PHE A 29 19.40 14.17 7.03
CA PHE A 29 19.13 12.85 7.63
C PHE A 29 17.71 12.75 8.18
N VAL A 30 17.28 13.73 8.97
CA VAL A 30 15.92 13.77 9.54
C VAL A 30 14.86 13.85 8.43
N ALA A 31 15.08 14.67 7.39
CA ALA A 31 14.16 14.78 6.27
C ALA A 31 14.01 13.44 5.52
N ARG A 32 15.13 12.75 5.27
CA ARG A 32 15.10 11.41 4.67
C ARG A 32 14.37 10.41 5.54
N TRP A 33 14.69 10.37 6.84
CA TRP A 33 14.08 9.43 7.77
C TRP A 33 12.56 9.64 7.88
N LEU A 34 12.10 10.89 7.94
CA LEU A 34 10.68 11.21 7.94
C LEU A 34 10.01 10.78 6.63
N LEU A 35 10.65 11.03 5.48
CA LEU A 35 10.14 10.59 4.18
C LEU A 35 10.03 9.07 4.10
N ASP A 36 11.08 8.35 4.51
CA ASP A 36 11.12 6.88 4.54
C ASP A 36 10.00 6.34 5.46
N SER A 37 9.70 7.01 6.58
CA SER A 37 8.63 6.57 7.50
C SER A 37 7.22 6.66 6.90
N VAL A 38 6.96 7.65 6.04
CA VAL A 38 5.68 7.81 5.35
C VAL A 38 5.57 6.80 4.22
N LEU A 39 6.61 6.71 3.40
CA LEU A 39 6.64 5.81 2.25
C LEU A 39 6.57 4.34 2.67
N SER A 40 7.22 3.96 3.77
CA SER A 40 7.20 2.56 4.23
C SER A 40 5.79 2.10 4.61
N ALA A 41 4.99 2.99 5.22
CA ALA A 41 3.61 2.68 5.60
C ALA A 41 2.71 2.52 4.37
N GLU A 42 2.82 3.43 3.39
CA GLU A 42 2.05 3.36 2.14
C GLU A 42 2.44 2.12 1.32
N MET A 43 3.73 1.80 1.22
CA MET A 43 4.21 0.63 0.50
C MET A 43 3.79 -0.69 1.16
N GLU A 44 3.73 -0.74 2.50
CA GLU A 44 3.25 -1.91 3.23
C GLU A 44 1.74 -2.12 3.03
N GLU A 45 0.96 -1.04 3.02
CA GLU A 45 -0.48 -1.10 2.73
C GLU A 45 -0.74 -1.58 1.30
N ASP A 46 -0.05 -1.01 0.30
CA ASP A 46 -0.18 -1.43 -1.10
C ASP A 46 0.25 -2.90 -1.29
N ALA A 47 1.33 -3.34 -0.66
CA ALA A 47 1.78 -4.73 -0.72
C ALA A 47 0.74 -5.69 -0.10
N ASN A 48 0.09 -5.28 0.99
CA ASN A 48 -0.97 -6.05 1.62
C ASN A 48 -2.21 -6.15 0.72
N TRP A 49 -2.64 -5.04 0.10
CA TRP A 49 -3.74 -5.04 -0.87
C TRP A 49 -3.45 -5.93 -2.08
N GLN A 50 -2.24 -5.87 -2.63
CA GLN A 50 -1.80 -6.75 -3.71
C GLN A 50 -1.84 -8.23 -3.31
N THR A 51 -1.40 -8.55 -2.09
CA THR A 51 -1.41 -9.93 -1.57
C THR A 51 -2.82 -10.47 -1.41
N LEU A 52 -3.72 -9.67 -0.81
CA LEU A 52 -5.14 -10.04 -0.65
C LEU A 52 -5.83 -10.22 -2.00
N GLY A 53 -5.56 -9.33 -2.96
CA GLY A 53 -6.11 -9.42 -4.31
C GLY A 53 -5.62 -10.65 -5.06
N LEU A 54 -4.33 -10.96 -4.99
CA LEU A 54 -3.75 -12.16 -5.61
C LEU A 54 -4.28 -13.44 -4.98
N SER A 55 -4.46 -13.50 -3.65
CA SER A 55 -4.99 -14.71 -3.02
C SER A 55 -6.45 -14.94 -3.38
N ALA A 56 -7.27 -13.88 -3.37
CA ALA A 56 -8.67 -13.95 -3.77
C ALA A 56 -8.82 -14.34 -5.24
N PHE A 57 -7.99 -13.76 -6.13
CA PHE A 57 -7.98 -14.12 -7.54
C PHE A 57 -7.53 -15.57 -7.77
N ALA A 58 -6.54 -16.07 -7.02
CA ALA A 58 -6.10 -17.45 -7.14
C ALA A 58 -7.19 -18.44 -6.70
N GLU A 59 -7.94 -18.12 -5.65
CA GLU A 59 -9.09 -18.91 -5.20
C GLU A 59 -10.23 -18.92 -6.22
N ASP A 60 -10.55 -17.76 -6.81
CA ASP A 60 -11.58 -17.62 -7.83
C ASP A 60 -11.16 -18.26 -9.17
N TRP A 61 -9.87 -18.26 -9.49
CA TRP A 61 -9.34 -18.86 -10.72
C TRP A 61 -9.37 -20.40 -10.70
N ASP A 62 -9.18 -21.02 -9.53
CA ASP A 62 -9.20 -22.48 -9.35
C ASP A 62 -10.58 -22.97 -8.88
N ASN A 63 -11.65 -22.29 -9.30
CA ASN A 63 -12.99 -22.63 -8.85
C ASN A 63 -13.55 -23.84 -9.63
N GLU A 64 -14.24 -24.74 -8.92
CA GLU A 64 -14.79 -25.97 -9.50
C GLU A 64 -15.93 -25.71 -10.51
N GLU A 65 -16.57 -24.54 -10.47
CA GLU A 65 -17.66 -24.17 -11.38
C GLU A 65 -17.15 -23.82 -12.79
N ASP A 66 -16.00 -23.15 -12.88
CA ASP A 66 -15.33 -22.75 -14.12
C ASP A 66 -14.44 -23.87 -14.67
N ALA A 67 -13.97 -24.78 -13.82
CA ALA A 67 -13.29 -26.02 -14.23
C ALA A 67 -14.18 -26.88 -15.16
N ILE A 68 -15.51 -26.70 -15.13
CA ILE A 68 -16.46 -27.34 -16.06
C ILE A 68 -16.23 -26.89 -17.51
N TYR A 69 -15.65 -25.71 -17.72
CA TYR A 69 -15.29 -25.19 -19.05
C TYR A 69 -13.87 -25.55 -19.50
N ASP A 70 -13.05 -26.18 -18.65
CA ASP A 70 -11.71 -26.65 -19.05
C ASP A 70 -11.79 -27.64 -20.21
N ASP A 71 -12.84 -28.46 -20.24
CA ASP A 71 -13.14 -29.39 -21.33
C ASP A 71 -14.31 -28.91 -22.20
N TRP A 72 -14.37 -27.61 -22.50
CA TRP A 72 -15.37 -27.03 -23.39
C TRP A 72 -15.45 -27.74 -24.74
N ARG A 73 -14.34 -28.32 -25.22
CA ARG A 73 -14.29 -29.08 -26.48
C ARG A 73 -15.19 -30.31 -26.44
N ALA A 74 -15.26 -31.01 -25.32
CA ALA A 74 -16.17 -32.15 -25.14
C ALA A 74 -17.65 -31.73 -25.28
N GLN A 75 -18.01 -30.52 -24.84
CA GLN A 75 -19.39 -30.01 -24.95
C GLN A 75 -19.82 -29.73 -26.40
N TYR A 76 -18.86 -29.39 -27.28
CA TYR A 76 -19.11 -29.10 -28.69
C TYR A 76 -18.70 -30.24 -29.64
N GLY A 77 -18.31 -31.41 -29.11
CA GLY A 77 -17.89 -32.56 -29.91
C GLY A 77 -16.58 -32.35 -30.68
N LEU A 78 -15.73 -31.43 -30.22
CA LEU A 78 -14.42 -31.17 -30.79
C LEU A 78 -13.37 -32.14 -30.18
N PRO A 79 -12.38 -32.60 -30.95
CA PRO A 79 -11.32 -33.44 -30.41
C PRO A 79 -10.49 -32.71 -29.34
N ALA A 80 -10.08 -33.45 -28.30
CA ALA A 80 -9.14 -32.96 -27.29
C ALA A 80 -7.82 -32.50 -27.94
N GLY A 81 -7.28 -31.40 -27.43
CA GLY A 81 -6.05 -30.76 -27.93
C GLY A 81 -4.78 -31.40 -27.41
#